data_AF-A0A974DPN5-F1
#
_entry.id   AF-A0A974DPN5-F1
#
_cell.length_a   1.000
_cell.length_b   1.000
_cell.length_c   1.000
_cell.angle_alpha   90.00
_cell.angle_beta   90.00
_cell.angle_gamma   90.00
#
_symmetry.space_group_name_H-M   'P 1'
#
loop_
_entity.id
_entity.type
_entity.pdbx_description
1 polymer ?
#
loop_
_entity_poly.entity_id
_entity_poly.type
_entity_poly.pdbx_seq_one_letter_code
_entity_poly.pdbx_strand_id
1 'polypeptide(L)'
;MLSVMALCRTRNCRFMMSENGRRMRNCVLLLYQPCHLSTNSKPKSMLSIITSKAKYANEQYERFLERKFPKFYLLYSTFMKGFWMLMTEAKEVGYIKQRMRNEGIPFQQLPYREMEKLRQFRRDIIKAAPVVIISIPPFANYLVFVLMYFFPRQLLIRHFWTPKQQEEFMDIYHRMRVEVYPEIFDGLLKAVPKLSERNLRNQMLQLCTLVQHGTHPQVENLQAVCTAFSGPPLGMKRLDVQQMKALSRVMFLTPHLPAFLLQRRLGSHICEIQNLDCALLKLGVNELSEEELKRACYVRGLNSTHLSKEDCKTWLNCWLQLSSRLKVSEASLLLHSMILLSANYLQSLKQ
;
A
#
# COMPACT_ATOMS: atom_id res chain seq x y z
N MET A 1 -21.87 8.82 17.99
CA MET A 1 -20.77 8.35 18.88
C MET A 1 -19.54 9.23 18.64
N LEU A 2 -19.61 10.47 19.13
CA LEU A 2 -18.54 11.46 19.11
C LEU A 2 -18.33 11.89 20.56
N SER A 3 -17.26 11.40 21.17
CA SER A 3 -16.64 11.96 22.39
C SER A 3 -15.64 10.94 22.90
N VAL A 4 -14.35 11.14 22.60
CA VAL A 4 -13.23 11.16 23.56
C VAL A 4 -12.02 11.73 22.80
N MET A 5 -11.81 13.04 22.84
CA MET A 5 -10.51 13.69 22.57
C MET A 5 -10.49 15.09 23.18
N ALA A 6 -9.97 15.18 24.41
CA ALA A 6 -9.27 16.32 25.02
C ALA A 6 -8.90 15.84 26.44
N LEU A 7 -7.65 15.88 26.90
CA LEU A 7 -6.96 17.12 27.24
C LEU A 7 -5.44 16.99 27.16
N CYS A 8 -4.85 18.12 26.80
CA CYS A 8 -3.45 18.39 26.57
C CYS A 8 -2.70 18.71 27.89
N ARG A 9 -1.39 18.44 27.88
CA ARG A 9 -0.26 19.17 28.49
C ARG A 9 -0.55 20.27 29.53
N THR A 10 0.21 20.20 30.64
CA THR A 10 1.04 21.33 31.12
C THR A 10 2.25 20.81 31.90
N ARG A 11 3.45 21.24 31.48
CA ARG A 11 4.68 21.30 32.29
C ARG A 11 4.72 22.70 32.93
N ASN A 12 5.06 22.82 34.21
CA ASN A 12 5.94 23.88 34.70
C ASN A 12 6.40 23.61 36.14
N CYS A 13 7.72 23.57 36.32
CA CYS A 13 8.40 23.74 37.60
C CYS A 13 8.32 25.20 38.04
N ARG A 14 8.17 25.48 39.34
CA ARG A 14 8.80 26.66 39.96
C ARG A 14 9.05 26.45 41.46
N PHE A 15 10.13 27.07 41.88
CA PHE A 15 10.91 26.99 43.11
C PHE A 15 10.25 27.58 44.37
N MET A 16 10.88 27.23 45.50
CA MET A 16 10.76 27.74 46.88
C MET A 16 10.54 29.25 47.04
N MET A 17 9.89 29.64 48.15
CA MET A 17 10.46 30.54 49.16
C MET A 17 9.64 30.48 50.47
N SER A 18 10.38 30.62 51.57
CA SER A 18 9.98 30.54 52.98
C SER A 18 9.81 31.95 53.53
N GLU A 19 8.84 32.20 54.41
CA GLU A 19 8.91 33.34 55.33
C GLU A 19 8.12 33.13 56.63
N ASN A 20 8.68 33.68 57.71
CA ASN A 20 8.49 33.37 59.12
C ASN A 20 7.22 33.93 59.78
N GLY A 21 6.71 33.18 60.78
CA GLY A 21 6.56 33.72 62.14
C GLY A 21 5.17 34.17 62.62
N ARG A 22 4.49 33.33 63.41
CA ARG A 22 4.23 33.53 64.87
C ARG A 22 3.22 32.53 65.43
N ARG A 23 3.45 32.19 66.71
CA ARG A 23 2.82 31.16 67.53
C ARG A 23 1.81 31.81 68.48
N MET A 24 0.56 31.36 68.52
CA MET A 24 -0.30 31.56 69.70
C MET A 24 -1.42 30.50 69.85
N ARG A 25 -1.21 29.64 70.86
CA ARG A 25 -2.11 28.99 71.84
C ARG A 25 -3.52 28.50 71.46
N ASN A 26 -3.64 27.16 71.54
CA ASN A 26 -4.67 26.31 72.19
C ASN A 26 -6.16 26.65 72.09
N CYS A 27 -6.93 25.71 71.52
CA CYS A 27 -8.18 25.22 72.14
C CYS A 27 -8.58 23.83 71.59
N VAL A 28 -8.51 22.83 72.48
CA VAL A 28 -9.44 21.71 72.73
C VAL A 28 -9.97 20.86 71.55
N LEU A 29 -9.54 19.59 71.58
CA LEU A 29 -10.26 18.32 71.31
C LEU A 29 -11.43 18.34 70.33
N LEU A 30 -11.26 17.63 69.21
CA LEU A 30 -12.28 16.71 68.70
C LEU A 30 -11.59 15.52 68.01
N LEU A 31 -11.95 14.34 68.49
CA LEU A 31 -11.53 13.01 68.05
C LEU A 31 -11.63 12.86 66.53
N TYR A 32 -10.52 12.50 65.88
CA TYR A 32 -10.56 11.85 64.57
C TYR A 32 -9.60 10.66 64.58
N GLN A 33 -10.17 9.47 64.71
CA GLN A 33 -9.52 8.21 64.34
C GLN A 33 -9.06 8.31 62.86
N PRO A 34 -7.81 7.98 62.54
CA PRO A 34 -7.42 7.81 61.15
C PRO A 34 -8.09 6.54 60.62
N CYS A 35 -9.14 6.70 59.83
CA CYS A 35 -9.61 5.64 58.95
C CYS A 35 -8.47 5.29 58.00
N HIS A 36 -7.83 4.14 58.23
CA HIS A 36 -7.04 3.45 57.23
C HIS A 36 -7.97 3.07 56.07
N LEU A 37 -8.15 3.97 55.11
CA LEU A 37 -8.76 3.65 53.83
C LEU A 37 -7.71 2.88 53.03
N SER A 38 -7.77 1.54 53.15
CA SER A 38 -7.04 0.59 52.34
C SER A 38 -7.35 0.82 50.86
N THR A 39 -6.53 1.61 50.17
CA THR A 39 -6.54 1.75 48.71
C THR A 39 -5.70 0.63 48.12
N ASN A 40 -6.23 -0.58 48.10
CA ASN A 40 -5.65 -1.69 47.34
C ASN A 40 -6.74 -2.52 46.63
N SER A 41 -7.65 -1.86 45.93
CA SER A 41 -8.50 -2.52 44.94
C SER A 41 -7.81 -2.46 43.57
N LYS A 42 -7.33 -3.62 43.14
CA LYS A 42 -6.60 -3.84 41.88
C LYS A 42 -7.42 -3.30 40.68
N PRO A 43 -6.97 -2.26 39.95
CA PRO A 43 -7.71 -1.71 38.80
C PRO A 43 -7.92 -2.71 37.65
N LYS A 44 -7.13 -3.80 37.63
CA LYS A 44 -7.25 -4.91 36.67
C LYS A 44 -8.57 -5.71 36.82
N SER A 45 -9.13 -5.80 38.03
CA SER A 45 -10.35 -6.60 38.30
C SER A 45 -11.61 -5.93 37.75
N MET A 46 -11.84 -4.65 38.07
CA MET A 46 -13.01 -3.92 37.56
C MET A 46 -12.98 -3.78 36.04
N LEU A 47 -11.80 -3.55 35.45
CA LEU A 47 -11.67 -3.50 34.00
C LEU A 47 -12.10 -4.83 33.35
N SER A 48 -11.74 -5.98 33.95
CA SER A 48 -12.12 -7.31 33.44
C SER A 48 -13.63 -7.59 33.51
N ILE A 49 -14.33 -7.06 34.52
CA ILE A 49 -15.78 -7.21 34.67
C ILE A 49 -16.52 -6.29 33.69
N ILE A 50 -16.02 -5.07 33.48
CA ILE A 50 -16.59 -4.12 32.52
C ILE A 50 -16.38 -4.66 31.10
N THR A 51 -15.21 -5.20 30.78
CA THR A 51 -14.95 -5.79 29.46
C THR A 51 -15.80 -7.03 29.21
N SER A 52 -16.00 -7.89 30.22
CA SER A 52 -16.85 -9.07 30.06
C SER A 52 -18.32 -8.71 29.85
N LYS A 53 -18.86 -7.74 30.60
CA LYS A 53 -20.23 -7.23 30.40
C LYS A 53 -20.40 -6.54 29.05
N ALA A 54 -19.43 -5.74 28.63
CA ALA A 54 -19.43 -5.09 27.33
C ALA A 54 -19.39 -6.12 26.19
N LYS A 55 -18.56 -7.16 26.32
CA LYS A 55 -18.47 -8.26 25.35
C LYS A 55 -19.80 -9.01 25.23
N TYR A 56 -20.42 -9.36 26.35
CA TYR A 56 -21.73 -10.02 26.37
C TYR A 56 -22.82 -9.15 25.73
N ALA A 57 -22.87 -7.85 26.06
CA ALA A 57 -23.83 -6.93 25.47
C ALA A 57 -23.64 -6.78 23.95
N ASN A 58 -22.38 -6.75 23.49
CA ASN A 58 -22.07 -6.72 22.06
C ASN A 58 -22.54 -8.01 21.36
N GLU A 59 -22.25 -9.18 21.93
CA GLU A 59 -22.71 -10.47 21.36
C GLU A 59 -24.24 -10.57 21.26
N GLN A 60 -24.97 -10.05 22.25
CA GLN A 60 -26.43 -9.98 22.18
C GLN A 60 -26.93 -9.02 21.11
N TYR A 61 -26.26 -7.88 20.94
CA TYR A 61 -26.58 -6.90 19.91
C TYR A 61 -26.34 -7.45 18.50
N GLU A 62 -25.21 -8.13 18.27
CA GLU A 62 -24.89 -8.79 17.00
C GLU A 62 -25.96 -9.85 16.64
N ARG A 63 -26.35 -10.71 17.60
CA ARG A 63 -27.41 -11.72 17.41
C ARG A 63 -28.78 -11.10 17.13
N PHE A 64 -29.09 -9.98 17.77
CA PHE A 64 -30.33 -9.25 17.51
C PHE A 64 -30.35 -8.66 16.10
N LEU A 65 -29.26 -8.03 15.68
CA LEU A 65 -29.12 -7.47 14.32
C LEU A 65 -29.19 -8.55 13.25
N GLU A 66 -28.52 -9.68 13.46
CA GLU A 66 -28.53 -10.82 12.54
C GLU A 66 -29.95 -11.37 12.33
N ARG A 67 -30.73 -11.50 13.41
CA ARG A 67 -32.11 -12.02 13.34
C ARG A 67 -33.09 -11.04 12.69
N LYS A 68 -33.01 -9.75 13.01
CA LYS A 68 -33.99 -8.76 12.50
C LYS A 68 -33.64 -8.20 11.13
N PHE A 69 -32.35 -8.04 10.81
CA PHE A 69 -31.90 -7.36 9.60
C PHE A 69 -30.68 -8.07 8.97
N PRO A 70 -30.84 -9.29 8.43
CA PRO A 70 -29.72 -10.12 7.96
C PRO A 70 -28.87 -9.42 6.87
N LYS A 71 -29.51 -8.69 5.95
CA LYS A 71 -28.79 -7.94 4.89
C LYS A 71 -27.97 -6.77 5.45
N PHE A 72 -28.50 -6.06 6.44
CA PHE A 72 -27.78 -4.96 7.10
C PHE A 72 -26.64 -5.50 7.96
N TYR A 73 -26.88 -6.60 8.67
CA TYR A 73 -25.86 -7.28 9.47
C TYR A 73 -24.66 -7.72 8.64
N LEU A 74 -24.88 -8.26 7.43
CA LEU A 74 -23.79 -8.61 6.51
C LEU A 74 -22.92 -7.39 6.15
N LEU A 75 -23.55 -6.24 5.85
CA LEU A 75 -22.83 -5.00 5.54
C LEU A 75 -22.08 -4.47 6.76
N TYR A 76 -22.75 -4.42 7.92
CA TYR A 76 -22.19 -3.95 9.18
C TYR A 76 -21.00 -4.81 9.63
N SER A 77 -21.15 -6.14 9.64
CA SER A 77 -20.09 -7.07 10.03
C SER A 77 -18.89 -7.00 9.07
N THR A 78 -19.12 -6.87 7.76
CA THR A 78 -18.06 -6.65 6.76
C THR A 78 -17.32 -5.34 7.01
N PHE A 79 -18.06 -4.26 7.25
CA PHE A 79 -17.48 -2.95 7.55
C PHE A 79 -16.66 -2.96 8.84
N MET A 80 -17.21 -3.52 9.92
CA MET A 80 -16.53 -3.62 11.22
C MET A 80 -15.27 -4.47 11.09
N LYS A 81 -15.33 -5.62 10.40
CA LYS A 81 -14.16 -6.44 10.11
C LYS A 81 -13.10 -5.65 9.35
N GLY A 82 -13.49 -4.92 8.30
CA GLY A 82 -12.60 -4.05 7.52
C GLY A 82 -11.93 -2.96 8.37
N PHE A 83 -12.70 -2.31 9.24
CA PHE A 83 -12.20 -1.31 10.17
C PHE A 83 -11.19 -1.88 11.17
N TRP A 84 -11.48 -3.05 11.77
CA TRP A 84 -10.54 -3.72 12.68
C TRP A 84 -9.24 -4.14 11.99
N MET A 85 -9.32 -4.66 10.76
CA MET A 85 -8.14 -4.97 9.96
C MET A 85 -7.29 -3.72 9.69
N LEU A 86 -7.91 -2.62 9.27
CA LEU A 86 -7.22 -1.35 9.02
C LEU A 86 -6.55 -0.80 10.29
N MET A 87 -7.23 -0.85 11.44
CA MET A 87 -6.66 -0.39 12.72
C MET A 87 -5.48 -1.25 13.18
N THR A 88 -5.51 -2.55 12.88
CA THR A 88 -4.41 -3.47 13.18
C THR A 88 -3.21 -3.16 12.29
N GLU A 89 -3.41 -3.03 10.98
CA GLU A 89 -2.36 -2.61 10.06
C GLU A 89 -1.79 -1.23 10.41
N ALA A 90 -2.62 -0.27 10.84
CA ALA A 90 -2.19 1.06 11.25
C ALA A 90 -1.26 1.01 12.47
N LYS A 91 -1.56 0.15 13.46
CA LYS A 91 -0.69 -0.07 14.63
C LYS A 91 0.64 -0.68 14.23
N GLU A 92 0.62 -1.70 13.38
CA GLU A 92 1.84 -2.36 12.89
C GLU A 92 2.72 -1.41 12.07
N VAL A 93 2.13 -0.65 11.15
CA VAL A 93 2.85 0.38 10.39
C VAL A 93 3.41 1.47 11.31
N GLY A 94 2.65 1.86 12.34
CA GLY A 94 3.11 2.77 13.38
C GLY A 94 4.35 2.24 14.11
N TYR A 95 4.33 0.95 14.50
CA TYR A 95 5.46 0.27 15.13
C TYR A 95 6.68 0.20 14.20
N ILE A 96 6.51 -0.21 12.93
CA ILE A 96 7.60 -0.26 11.95
C ILE A 96 8.24 1.12 11.78
N LYS A 97 7.42 2.18 11.58
CA LYS A 97 7.93 3.55 11.43
C LYS A 97 8.62 4.06 12.70
N GLN A 98 8.12 3.68 13.87
CA GLN A 98 8.78 4.04 15.13
C GLN A 98 10.15 3.35 15.25
N ARG A 99 10.22 2.07 14.92
CA ARG A 99 11.47 1.31 14.91
C ARG A 99 12.48 1.89 13.93
N MET A 100 12.07 2.21 12.70
CA MET A 100 12.92 2.88 11.71
C MET A 100 13.51 4.19 12.25
N ARG A 101 12.73 4.99 12.99
CA ARG A 101 13.21 6.24 13.60
C ARG A 101 14.15 6.00 14.78
N ASN A 102 13.84 5.03 15.63
CA ASN A 102 14.64 4.73 16.82
C ASN A 102 15.99 4.10 16.47
N GLU A 103 16.01 3.19 15.49
CA GLU A 103 17.19 2.42 15.09
C GLU A 103 17.90 3.03 13.87
N GLY A 104 17.34 4.07 13.25
CA GLY A 104 17.92 4.72 12.07
C GLY A 104 17.92 3.86 10.80
N ILE A 105 17.10 2.80 10.75
CA ILE A 105 17.09 1.84 9.64
C ILE A 105 16.46 2.49 8.39
N PRO A 106 17.17 2.57 7.26
CA PRO A 106 16.61 3.06 6.01
C PRO A 106 15.59 2.08 5.43
N PHE A 107 14.63 2.58 4.65
CA PHE A 107 13.56 1.78 4.04
C PHE A 107 14.08 0.56 3.24
N GLN A 108 15.25 0.67 2.61
CA GLN A 108 15.85 -0.36 1.76
C GLN A 108 16.37 -1.58 2.53
N GLN A 109 16.61 -1.45 3.83
CA GLN A 109 17.12 -2.52 4.69
C GLN A 109 16.01 -3.29 5.41
N LEU A 110 14.76 -2.85 5.28
CA LEU A 110 13.62 -3.52 5.87
C LEU A 110 13.35 -4.88 5.21
N PRO A 111 12.76 -5.84 5.93
CA PRO A 111 12.32 -7.08 5.33
C PRO A 111 11.16 -6.84 4.35
N TYR A 112 11.06 -7.68 3.32
CA TYR A 112 10.09 -7.54 2.23
C TYR A 112 8.65 -7.31 2.72
N ARG A 113 8.19 -8.13 3.68
CA ARG A 113 6.82 -8.06 4.23
C ARG A 113 6.50 -6.70 4.85
N GLU A 114 7.48 -6.07 5.50
CA GLU A 114 7.28 -4.75 6.12
C GLU A 114 7.28 -3.63 5.09
N MET A 115 8.19 -3.69 4.11
CA MET A 115 8.22 -2.74 3.00
C MET A 115 6.91 -2.77 2.22
N GLU A 116 6.41 -3.97 1.92
CA GLU A 116 5.17 -4.15 1.21
C GLU A 116 3.98 -3.65 2.02
N LYS A 117 3.94 -3.92 3.32
CA LYS A 117 2.91 -3.41 4.24
C LYS A 117 2.90 -1.88 4.29
N LEU A 118 4.07 -1.25 4.44
CA LEU A 118 4.19 0.22 4.42
C LEU A 118 3.68 0.81 3.11
N ARG A 119 4.02 0.19 1.99
CA ARG A 119 3.60 0.62 0.66
C ARG A 119 2.10 0.50 0.45
N GLN A 120 1.52 -0.65 0.77
CA GLN A 120 0.08 -0.90 0.65
C GLN A 120 -0.71 0.06 1.54
N PHE A 121 -0.32 0.18 2.81
CA PHE A 121 -0.96 1.09 3.75
C PHE A 121 -0.91 2.54 3.28
N ARG A 122 0.22 3.01 2.72
CA ARG A 122 0.33 4.35 2.15
C ARG A 122 -0.67 4.58 1.01
N ARG A 123 -0.82 3.60 0.11
CA ARG A 123 -1.78 3.69 -1.02
C ARG A 123 -3.22 3.70 -0.54
N ASP A 124 -3.52 2.86 0.44
CA ASP A 124 -4.84 2.76 1.05
C ASP A 124 -5.25 4.06 1.76
N ILE A 125 -4.34 4.70 2.50
CA ILE A 125 -4.59 5.99 3.14
C ILE A 125 -4.74 7.13 2.12
N ILE A 126 -3.92 7.18 1.06
CA ILE A 126 -4.06 8.18 0.00
C ILE A 126 -5.45 8.06 -0.66
N LYS A 127 -5.92 6.82 -0.88
CA LYS A 127 -7.24 6.56 -1.44
C LYS A 127 -8.38 6.94 -0.49
N ALA A 128 -8.21 6.71 0.81
CA ALA A 128 -9.21 7.00 1.82
C ALA A 128 -9.31 8.48 2.21
N ALA A 129 -8.22 9.24 2.08
CA ALA A 129 -8.14 10.62 2.54
C ALA A 129 -9.25 11.53 1.98
N PRO A 130 -9.60 11.50 0.68
CA PRO A 130 -10.70 12.31 0.16
C PRO A 130 -12.04 11.96 0.80
N VAL A 131 -12.31 10.67 1.04
CA VAL A 131 -13.55 10.21 1.68
C VAL A 131 -13.63 10.74 3.11
N VAL A 132 -12.54 10.65 3.87
CA VAL A 132 -12.47 11.16 5.25
C VAL A 132 -12.70 12.67 5.30
N ILE A 133 -12.15 13.43 4.36
CA ILE A 133 -12.33 14.89 4.29
C ILE A 133 -13.78 15.25 4.00
N ILE A 134 -14.43 14.56 3.06
CA ILE A 134 -15.84 14.78 2.71
C ILE A 134 -16.77 14.43 3.89
N SER A 135 -16.36 13.52 4.79
CA SER A 135 -17.14 13.14 5.97
C SER A 135 -17.06 14.13 7.15
N ILE A 136 -16.21 15.17 7.09
CA ILE A 136 -16.05 16.12 8.21
C ILE A 136 -17.33 16.94 8.46
N PRO A 137 -18.00 17.51 7.45
CA PRO A 137 -19.21 18.29 7.69
C PRO A 137 -20.34 17.40 8.24
N PRO A 138 -21.11 17.88 9.23
CA PRO A 138 -22.35 17.20 9.61
C PRO A 138 -23.25 17.10 8.36
N PHE A 139 -24.02 16.01 8.24
CA PHE A 139 -24.87 15.65 7.08
C PHE A 139 -24.18 15.08 5.83
N ALA A 140 -22.90 15.39 5.57
CA ALA A 140 -22.18 14.82 4.42
C ALA A 140 -21.97 13.30 4.53
N ASN A 141 -22.03 12.75 5.75
CA ASN A 141 -21.92 11.31 6.00
C ASN A 141 -22.94 10.48 5.21
N TYR A 142 -24.19 10.93 5.09
CA TYR A 142 -25.21 10.20 4.31
C TYR A 142 -24.85 10.16 2.83
N LEU A 143 -24.36 11.29 2.29
CA LEU A 143 -23.87 11.37 0.93
C LEU A 143 -22.68 10.43 0.71
N VAL A 144 -21.73 10.37 1.66
CA VAL A 144 -20.59 9.46 1.59
C VAL A 144 -21.04 7.99 1.53
N PHE A 145 -22.03 7.59 2.34
CA PHE A 145 -22.57 6.22 2.28
C PHE A 145 -23.24 5.92 0.92
N VAL A 146 -24.00 6.88 0.37
CA VAL A 146 -24.58 6.76 -0.98
C VAL A 146 -23.49 6.61 -2.03
N LEU A 147 -22.46 7.46 -1.99
CA LEU A 147 -21.34 7.40 -2.92
C LEU A 147 -20.55 6.09 -2.80
N MET A 148 -20.31 5.59 -1.59
CA MET A 148 -19.64 4.31 -1.34
C MET A 148 -20.42 3.12 -1.94
N TYR A 149 -21.75 3.18 -1.93
CA TYR A 149 -22.61 2.16 -2.53
C TYR A 149 -22.53 2.16 -4.06
N PHE A 150 -22.58 3.34 -4.70
CA PHE A 150 -22.52 3.45 -6.16
C PHE A 150 -21.10 3.34 -6.74
N PHE A 151 -20.09 3.78 -5.99
CA PHE A 151 -18.69 3.82 -6.42
C PHE A 151 -17.74 3.05 -5.48
N PRO A 152 -18.02 1.75 -5.21
CA PRO A 152 -17.24 0.97 -4.24
C PRO A 152 -15.76 0.84 -4.63
N ARG A 153 -15.48 0.77 -5.94
CA ARG A 153 -14.11 0.65 -6.46
C ARG A 153 -13.26 1.91 -6.21
N GLN A 154 -13.85 3.10 -6.28
CA GLN A 154 -13.12 4.37 -6.18
C GLN A 154 -12.94 4.81 -4.73
N LEU A 155 -13.96 4.62 -3.89
CA LEU A 155 -14.01 5.18 -2.54
C LEU A 155 -13.62 4.19 -1.44
N LEU A 156 -13.89 2.90 -1.63
CA LEU A 156 -13.54 1.90 -0.62
C LEU A 156 -12.09 1.44 -0.76
N ILE A 157 -11.47 1.21 0.40
CA ILE A 157 -10.16 0.54 0.51
C ILE A 157 -10.35 -0.96 0.34
N ARG A 158 -9.28 -1.68 -0.05
CA ARG A 158 -9.23 -3.14 -0.18
C ARG A 158 -9.85 -3.91 0.99
N HIS A 159 -9.66 -3.45 2.23
CA HIS A 159 -10.21 -4.08 3.45
C HIS A 159 -11.73 -4.13 3.52
N PHE A 160 -12.41 -3.28 2.76
CA PHE A 160 -13.87 -3.19 2.72
C PHE A 160 -14.46 -3.89 1.50
N TRP A 161 -13.64 -4.52 0.65
CA TRP A 161 -14.09 -5.28 -0.51
C TRP A 161 -14.31 -6.75 -0.16
N THR A 162 -15.37 -7.34 -0.70
CA THR A 162 -15.56 -8.79 -0.66
C THR A 162 -14.50 -9.49 -1.51
N PRO A 163 -14.16 -10.77 -1.25
CA PRO A 163 -13.18 -11.51 -2.06
C PRO A 163 -13.50 -11.49 -3.57
N LYS A 164 -14.78 -11.65 -3.91
CA LYS A 164 -15.26 -11.56 -5.31
C LYS A 164 -15.03 -10.17 -5.91
N GLN A 165 -15.32 -9.10 -5.15
CA GLN A 165 -15.06 -7.73 -5.60
C GLN A 165 -13.57 -7.46 -5.77
N GLN A 166 -12.72 -8.03 -4.92
CA GLN A 166 -11.27 -7.88 -5.05
C GLN A 166 -10.79 -8.45 -6.39
N GLU A 167 -11.20 -9.66 -6.73
CA GLU A 167 -10.85 -10.29 -8.02
C GLU A 167 -11.37 -9.47 -9.21
N GLU A 168 -12.66 -9.12 -9.20
CA GLU A 168 -13.29 -8.34 -10.28
C GLU A 168 -12.61 -6.98 -10.48
N PHE A 169 -12.34 -6.25 -9.40
CA PHE A 169 -11.68 -4.95 -9.49
C PHE A 169 -10.24 -5.07 -9.98
N MET A 170 -9.52 -6.11 -9.59
CA MET A 170 -8.16 -6.37 -10.07
C MET A 170 -8.14 -6.66 -11.57
N ASP A 171 -9.11 -7.39 -12.09
CA ASP A 171 -9.27 -7.62 -13.53
C ASP A 171 -9.65 -6.34 -14.29
N ILE A 172 -10.52 -5.49 -13.73
CA ILE A 172 -10.84 -4.19 -14.32
C ILE A 172 -9.60 -3.30 -14.39
N TYR A 173 -8.84 -3.21 -13.30
CA TYR A 173 -7.60 -2.44 -13.26
C TYR A 173 -6.55 -2.99 -14.24
N HIS A 174 -6.46 -4.32 -14.38
CA HIS A 174 -5.57 -4.92 -15.37
C HIS A 174 -5.99 -4.59 -16.80
N ARG A 175 -7.29 -4.66 -17.11
CA ARG A 175 -7.84 -4.25 -18.41
C ARG A 175 -7.47 -2.80 -18.77
N MET A 176 -7.61 -1.89 -17.81
CA MET A 176 -7.21 -0.49 -17.96
C MET A 176 -5.71 -0.33 -18.25
N ARG A 177 -4.85 -1.23 -17.74
CA ARG A 177 -3.42 -1.24 -18.10
C ARG A 177 -3.21 -1.71 -19.53
N VAL A 178 -3.86 -2.81 -19.92
CA VAL A 178 -3.73 -3.42 -21.26
C VAL A 178 -4.18 -2.45 -22.35
N GLU A 179 -5.21 -1.64 -22.10
CA GLU A 179 -5.66 -0.57 -23.02
C GLU A 179 -4.53 0.43 -23.38
N VAL A 180 -3.53 0.59 -22.52
CA VAL A 180 -2.41 1.53 -22.71
C VAL A 180 -1.20 0.86 -23.37
N TYR A 181 -1.16 -0.47 -23.46
CA TYR A 181 -0.01 -1.20 -23.99
C TYR A 181 0.33 -0.78 -25.43
N PRO A 182 -0.64 -0.65 -26.37
CA PRO A 182 -0.34 -0.20 -27.73
C PRO A 182 0.34 1.18 -27.79
N GLU A 183 -0.10 2.14 -26.95
CA GLU A 183 0.48 3.48 -26.87
C GLU A 183 1.97 3.44 -26.46
N ILE A 184 2.32 2.52 -25.56
CA ILE A 184 3.70 2.32 -25.11
C ILE A 184 4.53 1.64 -26.21
N PHE A 185 3.99 0.61 -26.87
CA PHE A 185 4.67 -0.05 -28.00
C PHE A 185 4.94 0.93 -29.14
N ASP A 186 3.95 1.76 -29.51
CA ASP A 186 4.12 2.78 -30.53
C ASP A 186 5.22 3.78 -30.17
N GLY A 187 5.31 4.15 -28.89
CA GLY A 187 6.38 5.00 -28.40
C GLY A 187 7.76 4.36 -28.43
N LEU A 188 7.85 3.07 -28.07
CA LEU A 188 9.09 2.29 -28.20
C LEU A 188 9.53 2.25 -29.67
N LEU A 189 8.62 1.93 -30.59
CA LEU A 189 8.93 1.88 -32.04
C LEU A 189 9.34 3.25 -32.59
N LYS A 190 8.70 4.35 -32.15
CA LYS A 190 9.12 5.72 -32.50
C LYS A 190 10.48 6.11 -31.91
N ALA A 191 10.90 5.48 -30.83
CA ALA A 191 12.18 5.70 -30.18
C ALA A 191 13.33 4.93 -30.84
N VAL A 192 13.07 3.74 -31.40
CA VAL A 192 14.09 2.87 -32.03
C VAL A 192 14.97 3.60 -33.06
N PRO A 193 14.43 4.34 -34.06
CA PRO A 193 15.26 5.02 -35.06
C PRO A 193 16.21 6.06 -34.48
N LYS A 194 15.89 6.61 -33.30
CA LYS A 194 16.65 7.68 -32.62
C LYS A 194 17.83 7.13 -31.79
N LEU A 195 17.97 5.81 -31.66
CA LEU A 195 19.10 5.20 -30.97
C LEU A 195 20.36 5.31 -31.84
N SER A 196 21.48 5.66 -31.22
CA SER A 196 22.76 5.91 -31.90
C SER A 196 23.38 4.63 -32.50
N GLU A 197 23.32 3.51 -31.77
CA GLU A 197 24.01 2.27 -32.16
C GLU A 197 23.16 1.39 -33.06
N ARG A 198 23.72 0.95 -34.20
CA ARG A 198 23.01 0.09 -35.17
C ARG A 198 22.66 -1.29 -34.60
N ASN A 199 23.56 -1.91 -33.86
CA ASN A 199 23.32 -3.24 -33.27
C ASN A 199 22.18 -3.19 -32.25
N LEU A 200 22.21 -2.18 -31.37
CA LEU A 200 21.17 -1.95 -30.37
C LEU A 200 19.80 -1.66 -31.01
N ARG A 201 19.77 -0.90 -32.11
CA ARG A 201 18.54 -0.70 -32.91
C ARG A 201 17.96 -2.01 -33.42
N ASN A 202 18.79 -2.86 -33.99
CA ASN A 202 18.36 -4.15 -34.52
C ASN A 202 17.81 -5.05 -33.41
N GLN A 203 18.51 -5.12 -32.27
CA GLN A 203 18.07 -5.89 -31.11
C GLN A 203 16.75 -5.37 -30.52
N MET A 204 16.60 -4.04 -30.43
CA MET A 204 15.36 -3.43 -29.94
C MET A 204 14.19 -3.67 -30.90
N LEU A 205 14.43 -3.60 -32.22
CA LEU A 205 13.43 -3.92 -33.22
C LEU A 205 13.02 -5.39 -33.14
N GLN A 206 13.98 -6.32 -33.04
CA GLN A 206 13.72 -7.75 -32.85
C GLN A 206 12.90 -8.02 -31.58
N LEU A 207 13.23 -7.36 -30.47
CA LEU A 207 12.44 -7.48 -29.24
C LEU A 207 11.00 -7.00 -29.46
N CYS A 208 10.82 -5.86 -30.12
CA CYS A 208 9.48 -5.34 -30.41
C CYS A 208 8.69 -6.28 -31.33
N THR A 209 9.30 -6.81 -32.39
CA THR A 209 8.61 -7.73 -33.31
C THR A 209 8.25 -9.04 -32.63
N LEU A 210 9.14 -9.62 -31.81
CA LEU A 210 8.86 -10.83 -31.02
C LEU A 210 7.61 -10.64 -30.15
N VAL A 211 7.53 -9.51 -29.45
CA VAL A 211 6.39 -9.23 -28.58
C VAL A 211 5.13 -8.92 -29.39
N GLN A 212 5.24 -8.26 -30.54
CA GLN A 212 4.11 -8.05 -31.46
C GLN A 212 3.56 -9.36 -32.04
N HIS A 213 4.41 -10.37 -32.27
CA HIS A 213 4.01 -11.70 -32.72
C HIS A 213 3.36 -12.58 -31.64
N GLY A 214 3.19 -12.06 -30.42
CA GLY A 214 2.58 -12.81 -29.32
C GLY A 214 3.56 -13.72 -28.58
N THR A 215 4.87 -13.61 -28.83
CA THR A 215 5.88 -14.41 -28.14
C THR A 215 6.26 -13.75 -26.80
N HIS A 216 6.41 -14.55 -25.75
CA HIS A 216 6.94 -14.08 -24.47
C HIS A 216 8.46 -13.89 -24.57
N PRO A 217 9.01 -12.67 -24.33
CA PRO A 217 10.43 -12.42 -24.48
C PRO A 217 11.22 -13.05 -23.34
N GLN A 218 12.37 -13.65 -23.67
CA GLN A 218 13.32 -14.13 -22.68
C GLN A 218 14.03 -12.97 -21.98
N VAL A 219 14.52 -13.22 -20.77
CA VAL A 219 15.22 -12.22 -19.94
C VAL A 219 16.50 -11.73 -20.64
N GLU A 220 17.15 -12.60 -21.40
CA GLU A 220 18.34 -12.33 -22.21
C GLU A 220 18.06 -11.30 -23.31
N ASN A 221 16.89 -11.36 -23.95
CA ASN A 221 16.47 -10.41 -24.98
C ASN A 221 16.31 -8.99 -24.40
N LEU A 222 15.80 -8.89 -23.17
CA LEU A 222 15.66 -7.63 -22.46
C LEU A 222 17.02 -7.10 -21.98
N GLN A 223 17.93 -7.99 -21.58
CA GLN A 223 19.28 -7.61 -21.16
C GLN A 223 20.12 -7.05 -22.31
N ALA A 224 19.95 -7.60 -23.51
CA ALA A 224 20.64 -7.11 -24.71
C ALA A 224 20.33 -5.63 -25.01
N VAL A 225 19.16 -5.12 -24.59
CA VAL A 225 18.71 -3.75 -24.87
C VAL A 225 18.85 -2.78 -23.69
N CYS A 226 19.40 -3.20 -22.55
CA CYS A 226 19.50 -2.36 -21.33
C CYS A 226 20.13 -0.99 -21.58
N THR A 227 21.20 -0.94 -22.37
CA THR A 227 21.94 0.29 -22.67
C THR A 227 21.08 1.33 -23.37
N ALA A 228 20.06 0.93 -24.13
CA ALA A 228 19.10 1.84 -24.77
C ALA A 228 18.32 2.69 -23.76
N PHE A 229 18.14 2.17 -22.54
CA PHE A 229 17.37 2.78 -21.47
C PHE A 229 18.22 3.58 -20.48
N SER A 230 19.56 3.62 -20.64
CA SER A 230 20.43 4.46 -19.81
C SER A 230 20.42 5.94 -20.22
N GLY A 231 20.15 6.23 -21.50
CA GLY A 231 20.28 7.55 -22.11
C GLY A 231 19.09 7.93 -22.99
N PRO A 232 19.14 9.08 -23.69
CA PRO A 232 18.09 9.43 -24.64
C PRO A 232 17.99 8.37 -25.75
N PRO A 233 16.77 8.07 -26.25
CA PRO A 233 15.48 8.68 -25.91
C PRO A 233 14.70 7.96 -24.79
N LEU A 234 15.12 6.78 -24.35
CA LEU A 234 14.33 5.91 -23.45
C LEU A 234 14.69 6.03 -21.97
N GLY A 235 15.78 6.74 -21.65
CA GLY A 235 16.23 6.95 -20.28
C GLY A 235 15.26 7.83 -19.49
N MET A 236 15.10 7.52 -18.20
CA MET A 236 14.11 8.15 -17.31
C MET A 236 14.10 9.68 -17.40
N LYS A 237 15.27 10.32 -17.47
CA LYS A 237 15.43 11.78 -17.53
C LYS A 237 15.02 12.42 -18.87
N ARG A 238 15.07 11.64 -19.95
CA ARG A 238 14.89 12.09 -21.34
C ARG A 238 13.67 11.45 -22.01
N LEU A 239 12.88 10.69 -21.25
CA LEU A 239 11.71 10.00 -21.77
C LEU A 239 10.67 11.00 -22.28
N ASP A 240 10.05 10.67 -23.41
CA ASP A 240 9.00 11.49 -24.01
C ASP A 240 7.81 11.67 -23.04
N VAL A 241 7.16 12.84 -23.10
CA VAL A 241 6.07 13.19 -22.18
C VAL A 241 4.85 12.30 -22.39
N GLN A 242 4.53 11.91 -23.63
CA GLN A 242 3.41 11.00 -23.88
C GLN A 242 3.72 9.62 -23.31
N GLN A 243 4.95 9.13 -23.49
CA GLN A 243 5.39 7.87 -22.88
C GLN A 243 5.35 7.90 -21.36
N MET A 244 5.77 9.01 -20.73
CA MET A 244 5.65 9.16 -19.27
C MET A 244 4.20 9.13 -18.80
N LYS A 245 3.26 9.76 -19.54
CA LYS A 245 1.83 9.71 -19.21
C LYS A 245 1.26 8.31 -19.34
N ALA A 246 1.59 7.61 -20.43
CA ALA A 246 1.18 6.23 -20.68
C ALA A 246 1.69 5.28 -19.57
N LEU A 247 2.98 5.33 -19.25
CA LEU A 247 3.57 4.55 -18.15
C LEU A 247 2.95 4.91 -16.80
N SER A 248 2.64 6.18 -16.56
CA SER A 248 1.95 6.61 -15.33
C SER A 248 0.58 5.95 -15.19
N ARG A 249 -0.18 5.82 -16.28
CA ARG A 249 -1.46 5.09 -16.29
C ARG A 249 -1.28 3.61 -15.95
N VAL A 250 -0.27 2.96 -16.53
CA VAL A 250 0.05 1.55 -16.24
C VAL A 250 0.38 1.32 -14.76
N MET A 251 1.06 2.27 -14.11
CA MET A 251 1.43 2.22 -12.69
C MET A 251 0.32 2.74 -11.74
N PHE A 252 -0.86 3.07 -12.28
CA PHE A 252 -1.97 3.69 -11.56
C PHE A 252 -1.57 5.00 -10.84
N LEU A 253 -0.71 5.79 -11.46
CA LEU A 253 -0.30 7.13 -11.02
C LEU A 253 -1.11 8.20 -11.75
N THR A 254 -1.22 9.39 -11.17
CA THR A 254 -1.92 10.54 -11.76
C THR A 254 -1.21 11.06 -13.03
N PRO A 255 -1.76 10.87 -14.25
CA PRO A 255 -1.06 11.20 -15.49
C PRO A 255 -1.13 12.69 -15.88
N HIS A 256 -2.02 13.46 -15.25
CA HIS A 256 -2.26 14.88 -15.59
C HIS A 256 -1.28 15.86 -14.90
N LEU A 257 -0.23 15.34 -14.27
CA LEU A 257 0.77 16.19 -13.62
C LEU A 257 1.77 16.78 -14.63
N PRO A 258 2.40 17.91 -14.30
CA PRO A 258 3.55 18.43 -15.04
C PRO A 258 4.65 17.36 -15.23
N ALA A 259 5.35 17.42 -16.37
CA ALA A 259 6.32 16.40 -16.79
C ALA A 259 7.40 16.09 -15.75
N PHE A 260 7.95 17.11 -15.07
CA PHE A 260 8.97 16.90 -14.04
C PHE A 260 8.43 16.16 -12.81
N LEU A 261 7.16 16.37 -12.43
CA LEU A 261 6.52 15.65 -11.35
C LEU A 261 6.18 14.21 -11.74
N LEU A 262 5.73 13.99 -12.97
CA LEU A 262 5.52 12.64 -13.51
C LEU A 262 6.82 11.85 -13.48
N GLN A 263 7.90 12.43 -14.00
CA GLN A 263 9.21 11.81 -13.99
C GLN A 263 9.69 11.45 -12.58
N ARG A 264 9.57 12.39 -11.62
CA ARG A 264 9.93 12.14 -10.22
C ARG A 264 9.07 11.05 -9.58
N ARG A 265 7.75 11.05 -9.84
CA ARG A 265 6.82 10.05 -9.29
C ARG A 265 7.08 8.67 -9.88
N LEU A 266 7.29 8.57 -11.19
CA LEU A 266 7.66 7.32 -11.87
C LEU A 266 9.01 6.79 -11.34
N GLY A 267 10.03 7.65 -11.29
CA GLY A 267 11.35 7.30 -10.76
C GLY A 267 11.29 6.83 -9.30
N SER A 268 10.52 7.52 -8.45
CA SER A 268 10.33 7.09 -7.06
C SER A 268 9.58 5.77 -6.94
N HIS A 269 8.58 5.55 -7.80
CA HIS A 269 7.78 4.32 -7.78
C HIS A 269 8.60 3.11 -8.26
N ILE A 270 9.37 3.27 -9.34
CA ILE A 270 10.21 2.17 -9.84
C ILE A 270 11.35 1.85 -8.87
N CYS A 271 11.93 2.87 -8.22
CA CYS A 271 12.90 2.66 -7.15
C CYS A 271 12.28 1.91 -5.96
N GLU A 272 11.04 2.24 -5.58
CA GLU A 272 10.30 1.48 -4.55
C GLU A 272 10.13 0.01 -4.95
N ILE A 273 9.81 -0.29 -6.21
CA ILE A 273 9.70 -1.67 -6.72
C ILE A 273 11.06 -2.37 -6.72
N GLN A 274 12.13 -1.72 -7.17
CA GLN A 274 13.48 -2.29 -7.14
C GLN A 274 13.93 -2.61 -5.71
N ASN A 275 13.64 -1.73 -4.74
CA ASN A 275 13.94 -2.00 -3.34
C ASN A 275 13.16 -3.22 -2.83
N LEU A 276 11.88 -3.37 -3.23
CA LEU A 276 11.10 -4.57 -2.92
C LEU A 276 11.69 -5.82 -3.59
N ASP A 277 12.15 -5.72 -4.84
CA ASP A 277 12.80 -6.82 -5.56
C ASP A 277 14.07 -7.28 -4.84
N CYS A 278 14.91 -6.34 -4.38
CA CYS A 278 16.09 -6.66 -3.57
C CYS A 278 15.73 -7.37 -2.26
N ALA A 279 14.69 -6.91 -1.56
CA ALA A 279 14.23 -7.56 -0.33
C ALA A 279 13.60 -8.93 -0.60
N LEU A 280 12.91 -9.09 -1.74
CA LEU A 280 12.27 -10.32 -2.14
C LEU A 280 13.28 -11.40 -2.55
N LEU A 281 14.38 -11.00 -3.20
CA LEU A 281 15.52 -11.89 -3.49
C LEU A 281 16.16 -12.43 -2.21
N LYS A 282 16.25 -11.62 -1.15
CA LYS A 282 16.76 -12.07 0.16
C LYS A 282 15.80 -13.03 0.87
N LEU A 283 14.49 -12.80 0.75
CA LEU A 283 13.46 -13.65 1.34
C LEU A 283 13.32 -14.99 0.59
N GLY A 284 13.42 -14.96 -0.74
CA GLY A 284 13.16 -16.09 -1.62
C GLY A 284 11.70 -16.18 -2.04
N VAL A 285 11.46 -16.47 -3.32
CA VAL A 285 10.10 -16.60 -3.90
C VAL A 285 9.33 -17.80 -3.32
N ASN A 286 10.04 -18.82 -2.84
CA ASN A 286 9.43 -20.04 -2.28
C ASN A 286 8.78 -19.81 -0.90
N GLU A 287 9.23 -18.81 -0.15
CA GLU A 287 8.72 -18.46 1.18
C GLU A 287 7.42 -17.64 1.15
N LEU A 288 6.97 -17.26 -0.05
CA LEU A 288 5.75 -16.49 -0.24
C LEU A 288 4.51 -17.39 -0.14
N SER A 289 3.51 -16.91 0.59
CA SER A 289 2.15 -17.45 0.48
C SER A 289 1.58 -17.20 -0.91
N GLU A 290 0.56 -17.96 -1.31
CA GLU A 290 -0.05 -17.80 -2.63
C GLU A 290 -0.63 -16.38 -2.83
N GLU A 291 -1.24 -15.81 -1.79
CA GLU A 291 -1.72 -14.42 -1.83
C GLU A 291 -0.58 -13.40 -2.00
N GLU A 292 0.51 -13.57 -1.26
CA GLU A 292 1.70 -12.70 -1.38
C GLU A 292 2.32 -12.80 -2.76
N LEU A 293 2.39 -14.01 -3.32
CA LEU A 293 2.92 -14.28 -4.65
C LEU A 293 2.06 -13.61 -5.74
N LYS A 294 0.74 -13.82 -5.72
CA LYS A 294 -0.18 -13.18 -6.67
C LYS A 294 -0.09 -11.66 -6.58
N ARG A 295 -0.12 -11.09 -5.37
CA ARG A 295 0.05 -9.64 -5.17
C ARG A 295 1.41 -9.14 -5.69
N ALA A 296 2.49 -9.88 -5.44
CA ALA A 296 3.83 -9.53 -5.93
C ALA A 296 3.87 -9.47 -7.47
N CYS A 297 3.26 -10.44 -8.14
CA CYS A 297 3.16 -10.48 -9.60
C CYS A 297 2.31 -9.32 -10.15
N TYR A 298 1.15 -9.08 -9.55
CA TYR A 298 0.22 -8.02 -9.96
C TYR A 298 0.84 -6.62 -9.93
N VAL A 299 1.57 -6.35 -8.85
CA VAL A 299 2.29 -5.10 -8.65
C VAL A 299 3.29 -4.81 -9.75
N ARG A 300 3.90 -5.86 -10.32
CA ARG A 300 4.94 -5.79 -11.35
C ARG A 300 4.38 -5.91 -12.77
N GLY A 301 3.10 -6.23 -12.90
CA GLY A 301 2.38 -6.08 -14.16
C GLY A 301 1.58 -7.25 -14.65
N LEU A 302 1.76 -8.40 -14.03
CA LEU A 302 1.12 -9.64 -14.44
C LEU A 302 -0.30 -9.73 -13.88
N ASN A 303 -1.29 -10.09 -14.71
CA ASN A 303 -2.57 -10.50 -14.13
C ASN A 303 -2.46 -11.88 -13.49
N SER A 304 -2.29 -11.91 -12.17
CA SER A 304 -2.09 -13.13 -11.40
C SER A 304 -3.38 -13.76 -10.87
N THR A 305 -4.54 -13.14 -11.11
CA THR A 305 -5.85 -13.62 -10.60
C THR A 305 -6.14 -15.04 -11.10
N HIS A 306 -5.89 -15.27 -12.38
CA HIS A 306 -6.24 -16.50 -13.11
C HIS A 306 -5.05 -17.44 -13.37
N LEU A 307 -3.91 -17.21 -12.72
CA LEU A 307 -2.69 -18.01 -12.91
C LEU A 307 -2.47 -19.00 -11.77
N SER A 308 -1.86 -20.13 -12.11
CA SER A 308 -1.40 -21.10 -11.11
C SER A 308 -0.28 -20.50 -10.26
N LYS A 309 -0.03 -21.12 -9.10
CA LYS A 309 1.05 -20.72 -8.20
C LYS A 309 2.41 -20.89 -8.90
N GLU A 310 2.58 -21.99 -9.63
CA GLU A 310 3.81 -22.36 -10.33
C GLU A 310 4.14 -21.39 -11.46
N ASP A 311 3.12 -20.98 -12.23
CA ASP A 311 3.28 -19.97 -13.28
C ASP A 311 3.65 -18.62 -12.69
N CYS A 312 2.97 -18.20 -11.62
CA CYS A 312 3.31 -16.96 -10.92
C CYS A 312 4.76 -16.99 -10.40
N LYS A 313 5.23 -18.11 -9.85
CA LYS A 313 6.62 -18.27 -9.40
C LYS A 313 7.60 -18.14 -10.56
N THR A 314 7.32 -18.81 -11.67
CA THR A 314 8.18 -18.80 -12.86
C THR A 314 8.31 -17.38 -13.41
N TRP A 315 7.19 -16.69 -13.62
CA TRP A 315 7.19 -15.31 -14.08
C TRP A 315 7.92 -14.37 -13.12
N LEU A 316 7.67 -14.49 -11.81
CA LEU A 316 8.30 -13.64 -10.81
C LEU A 316 9.82 -13.86 -10.73
N ASN A 317 10.28 -15.10 -10.89
CA ASN A 317 11.72 -15.37 -10.99
C ASN A 317 12.33 -14.71 -12.23
N CYS A 318 11.68 -14.78 -13.40
CA CYS A 318 12.12 -14.06 -14.60
C CYS A 318 12.20 -12.54 -14.37
N TRP A 319 11.18 -11.96 -13.71
CA TRP A 319 11.19 -10.54 -13.33
C TRP A 319 12.37 -10.20 -12.42
N LEU A 320 12.58 -10.97 -11.35
CA LEU A 320 13.65 -10.71 -10.37
C LEU A 320 15.05 -10.89 -10.97
N GLN A 321 15.22 -11.87 -11.87
CA GLN A 321 16.45 -12.05 -12.64
C GLN A 321 16.76 -10.82 -13.49
N LEU A 322 15.75 -10.21 -14.11
CA LEU A 322 15.93 -8.94 -14.83
C LEU A 322 16.24 -7.80 -13.85
N SER A 323 15.38 -7.56 -12.86
CA SER A 323 15.50 -6.41 -11.96
C SER A 323 16.82 -6.36 -11.19
N SER A 324 17.38 -7.51 -10.82
CA SER A 324 18.66 -7.59 -10.09
C SER A 324 19.87 -7.20 -10.91
N ARG A 325 19.80 -7.32 -12.25
CA ARG A 325 20.92 -7.00 -13.14
C ARG A 325 20.89 -5.56 -13.66
N LEU A 326 19.76 -4.87 -13.53
CA LEU A 326 19.60 -3.51 -14.03
C LEU A 326 20.24 -2.47 -13.12
N LYS A 327 20.92 -1.49 -13.73
CA LYS A 327 21.43 -0.30 -13.04
C LYS A 327 20.29 0.70 -12.78
N VAL A 328 20.51 1.62 -11.84
CA VAL A 328 19.56 2.71 -11.56
C VAL A 328 19.35 3.61 -12.80
N SER A 329 20.37 3.77 -13.66
CA SER A 329 20.25 4.51 -14.91
C SER A 329 19.28 3.85 -15.91
N GLU A 330 19.14 2.53 -15.83
CA GLU A 330 18.34 1.69 -16.73
C GLU A 330 16.94 1.41 -16.16
N ALA A 331 16.55 2.09 -15.07
CA ALA A 331 15.28 1.84 -14.39
C ALA A 331 14.05 2.06 -15.29
N SER A 332 14.17 2.83 -16.38
CA SER A 332 13.08 2.94 -17.35
C SER A 332 12.84 1.64 -18.10
N LEU A 333 13.85 0.78 -18.31
CA LEU A 333 13.61 -0.57 -18.86
C LEU A 333 12.65 -1.34 -17.98
N LEU A 334 12.84 -1.31 -16.65
CA LEU A 334 11.96 -2.03 -15.72
C LEU A 334 10.49 -1.56 -15.81
N LEU A 335 10.26 -0.26 -16.07
CA LEU A 335 8.91 0.26 -16.34
C LEU A 335 8.31 -0.35 -17.62
N HIS A 336 9.08 -0.43 -18.70
CA HIS A 336 8.62 -1.00 -19.97
C HIS A 336 8.49 -2.53 -19.88
N SER A 337 9.35 -3.19 -19.12
CA SER A 337 9.31 -4.63 -18.88
C SER A 337 8.04 -5.09 -18.18
N MET A 338 7.35 -4.23 -17.42
CA MET A 338 6.02 -4.54 -16.89
C MET A 338 4.98 -4.80 -17.98
N ILE A 339 5.20 -4.27 -19.17
CA ILE A 339 4.38 -4.54 -20.35
C ILE A 339 4.99 -5.70 -21.12
N LEU A 340 6.28 -5.62 -21.46
CA LEU A 340 6.96 -6.58 -22.34
C LEU A 340 6.89 -8.01 -21.79
N LEU A 341 7.08 -8.20 -20.48
CA LEU A 341 7.00 -9.52 -19.84
C LEU A 341 5.57 -9.97 -19.53
N SER A 342 4.61 -9.06 -19.42
CA SER A 342 3.25 -9.42 -19.01
C SER A 342 2.27 -9.57 -20.16
N ALA A 343 2.48 -8.90 -21.30
CA ALA A 343 1.53 -8.85 -22.42
C ALA A 343 1.20 -10.24 -22.96
N ASN A 344 2.22 -11.08 -23.21
CA ASN A 344 2.06 -12.37 -23.88
C ASN A 344 2.19 -13.58 -22.95
N TYR A 345 2.37 -13.37 -21.64
CA TYR A 345 2.70 -14.47 -20.72
C TYR A 345 1.58 -15.50 -20.63
N LEU A 346 0.32 -15.06 -20.52
CA LEU A 346 -0.82 -15.97 -20.47
C LEU A 346 -0.98 -16.77 -21.77
N GLN A 347 -0.62 -16.17 -22.92
CA GLN A 347 -0.68 -16.84 -24.22
C GLN A 347 0.43 -17.88 -24.35
N SER A 348 1.64 -17.60 -23.85
CA SER A 348 2.74 -18.56 -23.87
C SER A 348 2.52 -19.80 -23.01
N LEU A 349 1.62 -19.75 -22.03
CA LEU A 349 1.25 -20.92 -21.22
C LEU A 349 0.27 -21.86 -21.94
N LYS A 350 -0.40 -21.40 -23.00
CA LYS A 350 -1.38 -22.18 -23.77
C LYS A 350 -0.78 -22.86 -25.01
N GLN A 351 0.45 -22.51 -25.35
CA GLN A 351 1.26 -23.14 -26.40
C GLN A 351 2.04 -24.29 -25.79
#